data_AF-Q1PHH3-F1
#
_entry.id   AF-Q1PHH3-F1
#
_cell.length_a   1.000
_cell.length_b   1.000
_cell.length_c   1.000
_cell.angle_alpha   90.00
_cell.angle_beta   90.00
_cell.angle_gamma   90.00
#
_symmetry.space_group_name_H-M   'P 1'
#
loop_
_entity.id
_entity.type
_entity.pdbx_description
1 polymer ?
#
loop_
_entity_poly.entity_id
_entity_poly.type
_entity_poly.pdbx_seq_one_letter_code
_entity_poly.pdbx_strand_id
1 'polypeptide(L)'
;MVKLKSIKVLPLALAFMLLPLTAFANEGTAVKNLATSKEIPGHVDALDIQEEEQELKSLGLNPNDILLKDGDNIELNFDDGSKIEYELEVAPTPVKRTEISNERNAVNALAATALYKTYKVSKTYYYGTASAKVTLGTDVKHVGREAWVRNTFAGFSGSLSKNDGQTTRTIDGYALSPDLLTTELSGQFTNGTGYTGDYFSRTYLIRADIDTAGFARLRVID
;
A
#
# COMPACT_ATOMS: atom_id res chain seq x y z
N MET A 1 -66.50 -7.51 -28.83
CA MET A 1 -65.42 -8.17 -28.05
C MET A 1 -66.04 -8.87 -26.85
N VAL A 2 -65.56 -10.08 -26.57
CA VAL A 2 -66.17 -11.10 -25.72
C VAL A 2 -65.82 -10.90 -24.23
N LYS A 3 -66.78 -11.32 -23.40
CA LYS A 3 -66.96 -11.26 -21.93
C LYS A 3 -65.74 -11.48 -21.02
N LEU A 4 -65.70 -10.68 -19.94
CA LEU A 4 -65.05 -10.98 -18.67
C LEU A 4 -65.57 -12.30 -18.06
N LYS A 5 -64.67 -13.07 -17.45
CA LYS A 5 -64.98 -14.02 -16.36
C LYS A 5 -64.26 -13.59 -15.09
N SER A 6 -65.03 -13.54 -14.00
CA SER A 6 -64.63 -13.31 -12.62
C SER A 6 -64.18 -14.61 -11.93
N ILE A 7 -63.57 -14.47 -10.75
CA ILE A 7 -63.84 -15.15 -9.45
C ILE A 7 -62.66 -14.81 -8.52
N LYS A 8 -62.84 -13.92 -7.51
CA LYS A 8 -63.00 -14.18 -6.04
C LYS A 8 -61.90 -15.10 -5.46
N VAL A 9 -61.22 -14.80 -4.34
CA VAL A 9 -61.67 -14.78 -2.92
C VAL A 9 -60.59 -14.01 -2.09
N LEU A 10 -60.94 -12.91 -1.41
CA LEU A 10 -61.04 -12.69 0.07
C LEU A 10 -59.76 -12.92 0.94
N PRO A 11 -59.52 -12.10 1.99
CA PRO A 11 -58.24 -11.92 2.67
C PRO A 11 -58.09 -12.80 3.92
N LEU A 12 -56.86 -12.91 4.42
CA LEU A 12 -56.62 -13.36 5.79
C LEU A 12 -55.42 -12.62 6.40
N ALA A 13 -55.71 -11.91 7.49
CA ALA A 13 -54.74 -11.38 8.43
C ALA A 13 -54.02 -12.52 9.17
N LEU A 14 -52.76 -12.33 9.60
CA LEU A 14 -52.40 -12.31 11.03
C LEU A 14 -50.89 -12.14 11.27
N ALA A 15 -50.61 -11.48 12.39
CA ALA A 15 -49.60 -11.78 13.40
C ALA A 15 -48.13 -11.38 13.17
N PHE A 16 -47.78 -10.31 13.90
CA PHE A 16 -46.61 -10.22 14.77
C PHE A 16 -45.96 -11.57 15.12
N MET A 17 -44.64 -11.67 14.94
CA MET A 17 -43.73 -12.22 15.95
C MET A 17 -42.38 -11.52 15.87
N LEU A 18 -42.02 -10.86 16.98
CA LEU A 18 -40.63 -10.61 17.36
C LEU A 18 -39.92 -11.96 17.48
N LEU A 19 -38.71 -12.06 16.93
CA LEU A 19 -37.80 -13.15 17.28
C LEU A 19 -36.73 -12.64 18.27
N PRO A 20 -36.42 -13.42 19.31
CA PRO A 20 -35.56 -13.03 20.42
C PRO A 20 -34.07 -13.12 20.07
N LEU A 21 -33.29 -12.20 20.65
CA LEU A 21 -31.87 -12.43 20.93
C LEU A 21 -31.74 -13.74 21.70
N THR A 22 -31.00 -14.69 21.15
CA THR A 22 -30.41 -15.77 21.94
C THR A 22 -28.90 -15.65 21.84
N ALA A 23 -28.32 -15.28 22.98
CA ALA A 23 -26.93 -15.47 23.26
C ALA A 23 -26.62 -16.98 23.17
N PHE A 24 -25.73 -17.35 22.26
CA PHE A 24 -25.02 -18.60 22.36
C PHE A 24 -23.63 -18.29 22.91
N ALA A 25 -23.51 -18.44 24.22
CA ALA A 25 -22.30 -18.98 24.79
C ALA A 25 -22.11 -20.36 24.16
N ASN A 26 -21.11 -20.49 23.29
CA ASN A 26 -20.57 -21.79 22.95
C ASN A 26 -19.15 -21.80 23.47
N GLU A 27 -18.96 -22.57 24.54
CA GLU A 27 -17.68 -23.04 25.06
C GLU A 27 -17.03 -23.90 23.98
N GLY A 28 -16.40 -23.24 23.00
CA GLY A 28 -15.50 -23.86 22.05
C GLY A 28 -14.10 -23.69 22.56
N THR A 29 -13.63 -24.69 23.32
CA THR A 29 -12.22 -25.07 23.48
C THR A 29 -11.24 -23.92 23.34
N ALA A 30 -10.78 -23.39 24.48
CA ALA A 30 -9.48 -22.76 24.58
C ALA A 30 -8.45 -23.69 23.92
N VAL A 31 -8.10 -23.39 22.67
CA VAL A 31 -6.86 -23.86 22.07
C VAL A 31 -5.79 -23.15 22.88
N LYS A 32 -5.40 -23.78 23.99
CA LYS A 32 -4.07 -23.66 24.57
C LYS A 32 -3.09 -24.17 23.53
N ASN A 33 -2.90 -23.43 22.45
CA ASN A 33 -1.58 -23.33 21.87
C ASN A 33 -0.84 -22.38 22.80
N LEU A 34 -0.34 -22.98 23.88
CA LEU A 34 0.86 -22.53 24.55
C LEU A 34 1.97 -22.61 23.49
N ALA A 35 1.96 -21.70 22.53
CA ALA A 35 3.20 -21.29 21.90
C ALA A 35 3.97 -20.67 23.05
N THR A 36 4.84 -21.48 23.65
CA THR A 36 6.01 -20.99 24.36
C THR A 36 6.45 -19.74 23.62
N SER A 37 6.27 -18.59 24.26
CA SER A 37 6.98 -17.36 23.94
C SER A 37 8.46 -17.71 24.09
N LYS A 38 9.03 -18.33 23.06
CA LYS A 38 10.44 -18.20 22.79
C LYS A 38 10.61 -16.69 22.66
N GLU A 39 11.36 -16.13 23.60
CA GLU A 39 12.12 -14.93 23.28
C GLU A 39 12.64 -15.13 21.84
N ILE A 40 12.42 -14.15 20.96
CA ILE A 40 13.14 -14.10 19.70
C ILE A 40 14.33 -13.14 19.90
N PRO A 41 15.43 -13.54 20.57
CA PRO A 41 16.70 -12.90 20.36
C PRO A 41 17.35 -13.65 19.19
N GLY A 42 16.96 -13.26 17.99
CA GLY A 42 17.62 -13.65 16.76
C GLY A 42 17.90 -12.38 15.99
N HIS A 43 19.13 -12.22 15.52
CA HIS A 43 19.41 -11.30 14.42
C HIS A 43 18.47 -11.67 13.26
N VAL A 44 17.87 -10.66 12.63
CA VAL A 44 16.99 -10.85 11.48
C VAL A 44 17.63 -10.15 10.30
N ASP A 45 18.00 -10.91 9.28
CA ASP A 45 18.87 -10.46 8.20
C ASP A 45 18.13 -9.44 7.31
N ALA A 46 16.87 -9.68 6.95
CA ALA A 46 16.03 -8.69 6.23
C ALA A 46 15.77 -7.42 7.02
N LEU A 47 16.24 -7.32 8.26
CA LEU A 47 16.07 -6.17 9.14
C LEU A 47 17.41 -5.49 9.44
N ASP A 48 18.52 -6.14 9.10
CA ASP A 48 19.85 -5.55 9.08
C ASP A 48 20.08 -4.80 7.76
N ILE A 49 20.46 -3.52 7.87
CA ILE A 49 20.70 -2.66 6.71
C ILE A 49 21.94 -3.14 5.94
N GLN A 50 22.96 -3.63 6.63
CA GLN A 50 24.19 -4.12 6.00
C GLN A 50 23.93 -5.41 5.22
N GLU A 51 23.11 -6.32 5.74
CA GLU A 51 22.72 -7.54 5.01
C GLU A 51 21.84 -7.21 3.80
N GLU A 52 20.87 -6.32 3.94
CA GLU A 52 20.10 -5.81 2.79
C GLU A 52 21.01 -5.20 1.71
N GLU A 53 21.96 -4.34 2.10
CA GLU A 53 22.91 -3.74 1.17
C GLU A 53 23.81 -4.78 0.48
N GLN A 54 24.26 -5.78 1.23
CA GLN A 54 25.10 -6.86 0.69
C GLN A 54 24.33 -7.66 -0.35
N GLU A 55 23.08 -8.00 -0.07
CA GLU A 55 22.26 -8.78 -1.01
C GLU A 55 21.88 -7.96 -2.25
N LEU A 56 21.58 -6.67 -2.10
CA LEU A 56 21.42 -5.77 -3.25
C LEU A 56 22.69 -5.72 -4.11
N LYS A 57 23.87 -5.61 -3.48
CA LYS A 57 25.15 -5.63 -4.19
C LYS A 57 25.43 -6.99 -4.86
N SER A 58 25.02 -8.10 -4.24
CA SER A 58 25.17 -9.45 -4.80
C SER A 58 24.37 -9.61 -6.10
N LEU A 59 23.22 -8.94 -6.20
CA LEU A 59 22.39 -8.83 -7.39
C LEU A 59 22.90 -7.79 -8.41
N GLY A 60 24.04 -7.13 -8.15
CA GLY A 60 24.61 -6.09 -9.00
C GLY A 60 23.86 -4.76 -8.94
N LEU A 61 23.02 -4.56 -7.92
CA LEU A 61 22.27 -3.33 -7.70
C LEU A 61 23.07 -2.39 -6.79
N ASN A 62 22.93 -1.09 -7.02
CA ASN A 62 23.42 -0.09 -6.08
C ASN A 62 22.33 0.13 -5.01
N PRO A 63 22.60 -0.12 -3.72
CA PRO A 63 21.61 0.09 -2.67
C PRO A 63 21.10 1.54 -2.59
N ASN A 64 21.92 2.50 -3.03
CA ASN A 64 21.55 3.91 -3.07
C ASN A 64 20.85 4.34 -4.37
N ASP A 65 20.64 3.42 -5.33
CA ASP A 65 20.09 3.74 -6.65
C ASP A 65 19.43 2.51 -7.30
N ILE A 66 18.44 1.92 -6.61
CA ILE A 66 17.69 0.76 -7.10
C ILE A 66 16.68 1.19 -8.17
N LEU A 67 17.03 1.03 -9.44
CA LEU A 67 16.15 1.39 -10.55
C LEU A 67 15.06 0.34 -10.81
N LEU A 68 13.82 0.60 -10.41
CA LEU A 68 12.63 -0.15 -10.84
C LEU A 68 11.94 0.51 -12.03
N LYS A 69 11.35 -0.30 -12.91
CA LYS A 69 10.35 0.14 -13.90
C LYS A 69 8.93 -0.24 -13.45
N ASP A 70 7.94 0.30 -14.13
CA ASP A 70 6.53 -0.02 -13.87
C ASP A 70 6.28 -1.52 -14.01
N GLY A 71 5.73 -2.13 -12.95
CA GLY A 71 5.49 -3.57 -12.84
C GLY A 71 6.72 -4.41 -12.49
N ASP A 72 7.89 -3.80 -12.31
CA ASP A 72 9.07 -4.53 -11.81
C ASP A 72 8.92 -4.82 -10.32
N ASN A 73 9.42 -5.99 -9.92
CA ASN A 73 9.57 -6.41 -8.53
C ASN A 73 10.99 -6.93 -8.31
N ILE A 74 11.63 -6.50 -7.23
CA ILE A 74 12.89 -7.08 -6.73
C ILE A 74 12.60 -7.76 -5.41
N GLU A 75 12.95 -9.03 -5.32
CA GLU A 75 12.80 -9.85 -4.12
C GLU A 75 14.17 -10.23 -3.58
N LEU A 76 14.45 -9.90 -2.32
CA LEU A 76 15.64 -10.32 -1.58
C LEU A 76 15.23 -11.39 -0.57
N ASN A 77 15.89 -12.54 -0.61
CA ASN A 77 15.66 -13.64 0.31
C ASN A 77 16.90 -13.84 1.17
N PHE A 78 16.70 -14.04 2.48
CA PHE A 78 17.79 -14.18 3.43
C PHE A 78 17.80 -15.58 4.05
N ASP A 79 18.95 -15.98 4.59
CA ASP A 79 19.20 -17.32 5.11
C ASP A 79 18.33 -17.64 6.34
N ASP A 80 17.96 -16.62 7.11
CA ASP A 80 17.02 -16.73 8.24
C ASP A 80 15.55 -16.93 7.81
N GLY A 81 15.27 -16.99 6.51
CA GLY A 81 13.94 -17.15 5.90
C GLY A 81 13.12 -15.85 5.84
N SER A 82 13.73 -14.72 6.20
CA SER A 82 13.15 -13.40 6.01
C SER A 82 13.28 -12.94 4.56
N LYS A 83 12.49 -11.92 4.19
CA LYS A 83 12.40 -11.44 2.82
C LYS A 83 12.08 -9.95 2.73
N ILE A 84 12.64 -9.28 1.72
CA ILE A 84 12.28 -7.91 1.34
C ILE A 84 11.79 -7.90 -0.11
N GLU A 85 10.69 -7.20 -0.37
CA GLU A 85 10.20 -6.96 -1.72
C GLU A 85 10.15 -5.46 -2.02
N TYR A 86 10.61 -5.06 -3.21
CA TYR A 86 10.48 -3.70 -3.74
C TYR A 86 9.58 -3.72 -4.97
N GLU A 87 8.61 -2.81 -5.02
CA GLU A 87 7.63 -2.75 -6.10
C GLU A 87 7.43 -1.31 -6.57
N LEU A 88 7.26 -1.13 -7.88
CA LEU A 88 6.81 0.12 -8.50
C LEU A 88 5.53 -0.13 -9.31
N GLU A 89 4.46 0.57 -8.97
CA GLU A 89 3.22 0.61 -9.73
C GLU A 89 3.02 2.03 -10.29
N VAL A 90 2.79 2.16 -11.59
CA VAL A 90 2.41 3.41 -12.24
C VAL A 90 1.02 3.27 -12.84
N ALA A 91 0.07 4.07 -12.35
CA ALA A 91 -1.31 4.03 -12.81
C ALA A 91 -1.83 5.44 -13.13
N PRO A 92 -2.83 5.59 -14.01
CA PRO A 92 -3.54 6.86 -14.16
C PRO A 92 -4.13 7.31 -12.82
N THR A 93 -3.98 8.59 -12.48
CA THR A 93 -4.55 9.12 -11.22
C THR A 93 -6.08 9.16 -11.32
N PRO A 94 -6.83 8.60 -10.36
CA PRO A 94 -8.28 8.69 -10.35
C PRO A 94 -8.76 10.14 -10.27
N VAL A 95 -9.64 10.57 -11.18
CA VAL A 95 -10.20 11.92 -11.16
C VAL A 95 -11.11 12.08 -9.93
N LYS A 96 -10.85 13.07 -9.07
CA LYS A 96 -11.76 13.39 -7.97
C LYS A 96 -13.05 13.99 -8.55
N ARG A 97 -14.22 13.51 -8.09
CA ARG A 97 -15.54 13.91 -8.59
C ARG A 97 -15.78 15.43 -8.59
N THR A 98 -15.11 16.16 -7.69
CA THR A 98 -15.14 17.62 -7.57
C THR A 98 -14.43 18.35 -8.71
N GLU A 99 -13.51 17.70 -9.43
CA GLU A 99 -12.82 18.27 -10.59
C GLU A 99 -13.66 18.11 -11.86
N ILE A 100 -14.46 17.04 -11.91
CA ILE A 100 -15.41 16.74 -12.99
C ILE A 100 -16.55 17.78 -13.03
N SER A 101 -16.99 18.32 -11.90
CA SER A 101 -18.08 19.32 -11.87
C SER A 101 -17.70 20.67 -12.48
N ASN A 102 -16.41 20.99 -12.53
CA ASN A 102 -15.91 22.23 -13.15
C ASN A 102 -15.63 22.05 -14.66
N GLU A 103 -15.47 20.81 -15.12
CA GLU A 103 -15.27 20.47 -16.53
C GLU A 103 -16.58 19.93 -17.12
N ARG A 104 -17.40 20.81 -17.71
CA ARG A 104 -18.74 20.49 -18.25
C ARG A 104 -18.81 19.33 -19.27
N ASN A 105 -17.71 18.72 -19.70
CA ASN A 105 -17.68 17.68 -20.72
C ASN A 105 -16.83 16.47 -20.29
N ALA A 106 -17.39 15.26 -20.39
CA ALA A 106 -16.71 14.00 -20.08
C ALA A 106 -15.40 13.77 -20.87
N VAL A 107 -15.26 14.39 -22.05
CA VAL A 107 -14.04 14.34 -22.88
C VAL A 107 -12.87 15.08 -22.22
N ASN A 108 -13.13 16.18 -21.52
CA ASN A 108 -12.10 16.94 -20.81
C ASN A 108 -11.62 16.20 -19.56
N ALA A 109 -12.52 15.55 -18.83
CA ALA A 109 -12.18 14.73 -17.67
C ALA A 109 -11.28 13.54 -18.05
N LEU A 110 -11.50 12.94 -19.23
CA LEU A 110 -10.66 11.87 -19.78
C LEU A 110 -9.27 12.39 -20.20
N ALA A 111 -9.22 13.59 -20.80
CA ALA A 111 -7.96 14.24 -21.15
C ALA A 111 -7.16 14.64 -19.90
N ALA A 112 -7.83 15.07 -18.84
CA ALA A 112 -7.19 15.32 -17.55
C ALA A 112 -6.57 14.04 -16.98
N THR A 113 -7.26 12.90 -17.03
CA THR A 113 -6.72 11.62 -16.54
C THR A 113 -5.45 11.17 -17.29
N ALA A 114 -5.33 11.51 -18.57
CA ALA A 114 -4.13 11.22 -19.36
C ALA A 114 -2.91 12.07 -18.93
N LEU A 115 -3.12 13.21 -18.27
CA LEU A 115 -2.06 14.09 -17.78
C LEU A 115 -1.61 13.74 -16.35
N TYR A 116 -2.41 13.01 -15.58
CA TYR A 116 -2.07 12.67 -14.20
C TYR A 116 -1.72 11.19 -14.05
N LYS A 117 -0.55 10.93 -13.45
CA LYS A 117 -0.08 9.60 -13.10
C LYS A 117 0.18 9.53 -11.60
N THR A 118 -0.23 8.43 -11.00
CA THR A 118 0.09 8.07 -9.61
C THR A 118 1.19 7.03 -9.65
N TYR A 119 2.30 7.34 -8.98
CA TYR A 119 3.42 6.45 -8.79
C TYR A 119 3.36 5.91 -7.36
N LYS A 120 3.29 4.59 -7.21
CA LYS A 120 3.35 3.94 -5.90
C LYS A 120 4.61 3.12 -5.83
N VAL A 121 5.49 3.54 -4.95
CA VAL A 121 6.68 2.81 -4.55
C VAL A 121 6.38 2.07 -3.27
N SER A 122 6.67 0.78 -3.23
CA SER A 122 6.51 0.00 -2.00
C SER A 122 7.78 -0.75 -1.62
N LYS A 123 8.01 -0.87 -0.31
CA LYS A 123 8.96 -1.80 0.30
C LYS A 123 8.20 -2.66 1.30
N THR A 124 8.29 -3.97 1.15
CA THR A 124 7.61 -4.94 2.03
C THR A 124 8.62 -5.79 2.75
N TYR A 125 8.52 -5.85 4.07
CA TYR A 125 9.34 -6.68 4.93
C TYR A 125 8.54 -7.89 5.39
N TYR A 126 9.13 -9.08 5.32
CA TYR A 126 8.55 -10.33 5.79
C TYR A 126 9.46 -10.98 6.83
N TYR A 127 8.89 -11.36 7.98
CA TYR A 127 9.61 -12.13 9.00
C TYR A 127 8.65 -13.08 9.74
N GLY A 128 8.88 -14.38 9.59
CA GLY A 128 7.99 -15.41 10.12
C GLY A 128 6.57 -15.25 9.57
N THR A 129 5.60 -14.97 10.44
CA THR A 129 4.20 -14.70 10.06
C THR A 129 3.85 -13.22 10.01
N ALA A 130 4.81 -12.34 10.30
CA ALA A 130 4.61 -10.89 10.27
C ALA A 130 5.04 -10.30 8.91
N SER A 131 4.36 -9.23 8.52
CA SER A 131 4.70 -8.49 7.32
C SER A 131 4.39 -7.02 7.47
N ALA A 132 5.27 -6.14 6.99
CA ALA A 132 5.04 -4.70 6.97
C ALA A 132 5.31 -4.16 5.55
N LYS A 133 4.28 -3.64 4.89
CA LYS A 133 4.37 -2.95 3.60
C LYS A 133 4.22 -1.45 3.82
N VAL A 134 5.25 -0.71 3.44
CA VAL A 134 5.27 0.75 3.43
C VAL A 134 5.21 1.22 1.98
N THR A 135 4.40 2.23 1.70
CA THR A 135 4.16 2.72 0.34
C THR A 135 4.26 4.24 0.28
N LEU A 136 5.16 4.75 -0.57
CA LEU A 136 5.19 6.15 -0.99
C LEU A 136 4.35 6.31 -2.26
N GLY A 137 3.28 7.09 -2.17
CA GLY A 137 2.44 7.46 -3.31
C GLY A 137 2.66 8.90 -3.73
N THR A 138 2.88 9.13 -5.03
CA THR A 138 3.09 10.46 -5.60
C THR A 138 2.19 10.67 -6.80
N ASP A 139 1.27 11.63 -6.71
CA ASP A 139 0.44 12.06 -7.82
C ASP A 139 1.18 13.16 -8.59
N VAL A 140 1.42 12.93 -9.88
CA VAL A 140 2.17 13.84 -10.75
C VAL A 140 1.34 14.25 -11.95
N LYS A 141 1.39 15.53 -12.28
CA LYS A 141 0.91 16.06 -13.54
C LYS A 141 2.05 16.11 -14.55
N HIS A 142 1.86 15.57 -15.74
CA HIS A 142 2.80 15.66 -16.86
C HIS A 142 2.22 16.55 -17.96
N VAL A 143 2.98 17.54 -18.44
CA VAL A 143 2.62 18.38 -19.59
C VAL A 143 3.86 18.63 -20.44
N GLY A 144 3.94 17.99 -21.60
CA GLY A 144 5.07 18.17 -22.51
C GLY A 144 6.40 17.72 -21.87
N ARG A 145 7.29 18.69 -21.60
CA ARG A 145 8.61 18.46 -20.95
C ARG A 145 8.63 18.84 -19.48
N GLU A 146 7.47 19.15 -18.92
CA GLU A 146 7.30 19.63 -17.55
C GLU A 146 6.49 18.62 -16.73
N ALA A 147 6.83 18.52 -15.45
CA ALA A 147 6.07 17.73 -14.49
C ALA A 147 5.96 18.44 -13.13
N TRP A 148 4.86 18.19 -12.41
CA TRP A 148 4.62 18.76 -11.08
C TRP A 148 4.06 17.71 -10.14
N VAL A 149 4.59 17.66 -8.92
CA VAL A 149 3.99 16.91 -7.81
C VAL A 149 2.73 17.64 -7.36
N ARG A 150 1.59 16.96 -7.48
CA ARG A 150 0.29 17.44 -7.01
C ARG A 150 0.09 17.09 -5.54
N ASN A 151 0.44 15.88 -5.17
CA ASN A 151 0.21 15.32 -3.85
C ASN A 151 1.21 14.20 -3.58
N THR A 152 1.60 14.07 -2.33
CA THR A 152 2.43 12.96 -1.83
C THR A 152 1.72 12.38 -0.62
N PHE A 153 1.62 11.07 -0.55
CA PHE A 153 0.91 10.38 0.52
C PHE A 153 1.65 9.10 0.90
N ALA A 154 1.42 8.62 2.11
CA ALA A 154 1.98 7.37 2.57
C ALA A 154 0.90 6.34 2.87
N GLY A 155 1.20 5.09 2.52
CA GLY A 155 0.42 3.92 2.85
C GLY A 155 1.21 3.01 3.79
N PHE A 156 0.49 2.37 4.71
CA PHE A 156 1.01 1.29 5.51
C PHE A 156 -0.02 0.16 5.55
N SER A 157 0.43 -1.07 5.39
CA SER A 157 -0.36 -2.26 5.66
C SER A 157 0.53 -3.33 6.24
N GLY A 158 0.05 -4.08 7.23
CA GLY A 158 0.85 -5.14 7.81
C GLY A 158 0.03 -6.18 8.55
N SER A 159 0.64 -7.35 8.71
CA SER A 159 0.14 -8.47 9.51
C SER A 159 1.05 -8.57 10.72
N LEU A 160 0.49 -8.47 11.93
CA LEU A 160 1.28 -8.45 13.17
C LEU A 160 2.35 -7.35 13.18
N SER A 161 2.04 -6.23 12.52
CA SER A 161 2.89 -5.06 12.40
C SER A 161 2.06 -3.81 12.63
N LYS A 162 2.61 -2.84 13.35
CA LYS A 162 2.01 -1.52 13.57
C LYS A 162 2.90 -0.44 12.95
N ASN A 163 2.26 0.61 12.46
CA ASN A 163 2.94 1.82 12.03
C ASN A 163 3.13 2.73 13.25
N ASP A 164 4.38 3.03 13.60
CA ASP A 164 4.70 3.89 14.75
C ASP A 164 4.69 5.37 14.35
N GLY A 165 4.76 5.65 13.05
CA GLY A 165 4.72 6.99 12.50
C GLY A 165 5.40 7.03 11.14
N GLN A 166 4.86 7.85 10.24
CA GLN A 166 5.42 8.05 8.92
C GLN A 166 5.20 9.49 8.46
N THR A 167 6.17 10.02 7.73
CA THR A 167 6.14 11.37 7.17
C THR A 167 6.52 11.30 5.71
N THR A 168 5.76 12.01 4.87
CA THR A 168 6.11 12.24 3.48
C THR A 168 6.59 13.66 3.28
N ARG A 169 7.52 13.86 2.35
CA ARG A 169 7.91 15.18 1.88
C ARG A 169 8.15 15.20 0.38
N THR A 170 7.87 16.34 -0.23
CA THR A 170 8.29 16.67 -1.59
C THR A 170 9.58 17.46 -1.49
N ILE A 171 10.66 16.92 -2.07
CA ILE A 171 11.96 17.59 -2.13
C ILE A 171 11.99 18.50 -3.35
N ASP A 172 11.66 17.96 -4.52
CA ASP A 172 11.55 18.69 -5.78
C ASP A 172 10.16 18.47 -6.38
N GLY A 173 9.30 19.49 -6.26
CA GLY A 173 7.90 19.43 -6.67
C GLY A 173 7.63 19.86 -8.12
N TYR A 174 8.65 20.34 -8.82
CA TYR A 174 8.58 20.77 -10.22
C TYR A 174 9.86 20.34 -10.94
N ALA A 175 9.73 19.85 -12.16
CA ALA A 175 10.85 19.46 -12.98
C ALA A 175 10.64 19.84 -14.45
N LEU A 176 11.71 20.30 -15.09
CA LEU A 176 11.82 20.49 -16.53
C LEU A 176 12.90 19.54 -17.05
N SER A 177 12.61 18.76 -18.09
CA SER A 177 13.56 17.83 -18.71
C SER A 177 14.95 18.48 -18.94
N PRO A 178 16.05 17.91 -18.41
CA PRO A 178 16.21 16.54 -17.90
C PRO A 178 16.07 16.35 -16.38
N ASP A 179 15.61 17.36 -15.65
CA ASP A 179 15.48 17.29 -14.19
C ASP A 179 14.38 16.28 -13.77
N LEU A 180 14.48 15.81 -12.52
CA LEU A 180 13.57 14.82 -11.92
C LEU A 180 12.77 15.46 -10.79
N LEU A 181 11.54 15.00 -10.60
CA LEU A 181 10.78 15.25 -9.38
C LEU A 181 11.27 14.31 -8.29
N THR A 182 11.36 14.80 -7.06
CA THR A 182 11.89 14.03 -5.94
C THR A 182 10.88 14.04 -4.79
N THR A 183 10.42 12.86 -4.39
CA THR A 183 9.54 12.68 -3.22
C THR A 183 10.06 11.60 -2.30
N GLU A 184 9.74 11.71 -1.02
CA GLU A 184 10.31 10.85 0.01
C GLU A 184 9.28 10.48 1.07
N LEU A 185 9.40 9.26 1.60
CA LEU A 185 8.69 8.74 2.74
C LEU A 185 9.71 8.23 3.75
N SER A 186 9.60 8.65 5.00
CA SER A 186 10.35 8.08 6.11
C SER A 186 9.44 7.73 7.27
N GLY A 187 9.84 6.76 8.09
CA GLY A 187 9.05 6.37 9.24
C GLY A 187 9.64 5.22 10.02
N GLN A 188 8.82 4.66 10.90
CA GLN A 188 9.13 3.49 11.68
C GLN A 188 7.92 2.57 11.77
N PHE A 189 8.16 1.26 11.73
CA PHE A 189 7.17 0.26 12.08
C PHE A 189 7.72 -0.68 13.14
N THR A 190 6.80 -1.35 13.83
CA THR A 190 7.12 -2.36 14.83
C THR A 190 6.34 -3.63 14.55
N ASN A 191 7.03 -4.76 14.51
CA ASN A 191 6.44 -6.08 14.47
C ASN A 191 6.19 -6.57 15.91
N GLY A 192 4.96 -6.99 16.15
CA GLY A 192 4.50 -7.35 17.48
C GLY A 192 3.12 -7.97 17.44
N THR A 193 2.86 -8.87 18.39
CA THR A 193 1.50 -9.32 18.67
C THR A 193 1.07 -8.78 20.03
N GLY A 194 -0.22 -8.51 20.21
CA GLY A 194 -0.75 -8.08 21.51
C GLY A 194 -0.50 -9.08 22.65
N TYR A 195 -0.09 -10.32 22.34
CA TYR A 195 0.16 -11.38 23.31
C TYR A 195 1.65 -11.65 23.58
N THR A 196 2.53 -11.41 22.60
CA THR A 196 3.98 -11.67 22.70
C THR A 196 4.81 -10.40 22.92
N GLY A 197 4.18 -9.22 22.90
CA GLY A 197 4.86 -7.93 22.94
C GLY A 197 5.44 -7.54 21.58
N ASP A 198 5.93 -6.30 21.52
CA ASP A 198 6.75 -5.81 20.41
C ASP A 198 8.07 -6.58 20.44
N TYR A 199 8.38 -7.30 19.36
CA TYR A 199 9.63 -8.08 19.29
C TYR A 199 10.62 -7.49 18.28
N PHE A 200 10.21 -6.50 17.47
CA PHE A 200 11.11 -5.87 16.52
C PHE A 200 10.61 -4.48 16.06
N SER A 201 11.52 -3.54 15.81
CA SER A 201 11.21 -2.24 15.21
C SER A 201 12.21 -1.86 14.12
N ARG A 202 11.75 -1.28 13.00
CA ARG A 202 12.59 -0.80 11.89
C ARG A 202 12.21 0.58 11.44
N THR A 203 13.21 1.43 11.28
CA THR A 203 13.10 2.67 10.51
C THR A 203 13.22 2.36 9.02
N TYR A 204 12.54 3.15 8.21
CA TYR A 204 12.63 3.05 6.75
C TYR A 204 12.69 4.44 6.14
N LEU A 205 13.36 4.52 4.99
CA LEU A 205 13.38 5.67 4.13
C LEU A 205 13.24 5.20 2.66
N ILE A 206 12.37 5.87 1.91
CA ILE A 206 12.02 5.52 0.54
C ILE A 206 11.94 6.81 -0.25
N ARG A 207 12.62 6.87 -1.40
CA ARG A 207 12.56 8.00 -2.33
C ARG A 207 12.12 7.56 -3.72
N ALA A 208 11.35 8.42 -4.38
CA ALA A 208 10.94 8.26 -5.76
C ALA A 208 11.43 9.45 -6.58
N ASP A 209 12.20 9.16 -7.63
CA ASP A 209 12.74 10.12 -8.58
C ASP A 209 11.99 9.97 -9.92
N ILE A 210 11.17 10.93 -10.30
CA ILE A 210 10.22 10.81 -11.42
C ILE A 210 10.61 11.74 -12.57
N ASP A 211 10.80 11.19 -13.76
CA ASP A 211 11.14 11.95 -14.96
C ASP A 211 9.91 12.62 -15.60
N THR A 212 10.17 13.61 -16.45
CA THR A 212 9.13 14.38 -17.14
C THR A 212 8.40 13.61 -18.25
N ALA A 213 9.03 12.60 -18.87
CA ALA A 213 8.41 11.68 -19.82
C ALA A 213 7.48 10.64 -19.14
N GLY A 214 7.50 10.59 -17.81
CA GLY A 214 6.68 9.71 -17.00
C GLY A 214 7.27 8.33 -16.76
N PHE A 215 8.59 8.22 -16.83
CA PHE A 215 9.34 7.10 -16.23
C PHE A 215 9.68 7.47 -14.79
N ALA A 216 9.36 6.59 -13.83
CA ALA A 216 9.87 6.73 -12.48
C ALA A 216 11.05 5.82 -12.27
N ARG A 217 12.03 6.32 -11.53
CA ARG A 217 13.13 5.57 -10.96
C ARG A 217 12.93 5.56 -9.47
N LEU A 218 12.91 4.37 -8.90
CA LEU A 218 12.98 4.23 -7.47
C LEU A 218 14.38 4.63 -7.00
N ARG A 219 14.45 5.27 -5.83
CA ARG A 219 15.67 5.30 -5.04
C ARG A 219 15.31 4.91 -3.62
N VAL A 220 15.49 3.65 -3.24
CA VAL A 220 15.45 3.33 -1.81
C VAL A 220 16.73 3.86 -1.20
N ILE A 221 16.59 4.61 -0.12
CA ILE A 221 17.71 5.08 0.69
C ILE A 221 17.30 4.61 2.06
N ASP A 222 17.88 3.54 2.60
CA ASP A 222 17.68 3.18 4.02
C ASP A 222 18.96 3.57 4.77
#